data_AF-A0A527W118-F1
#
_entry.id   AF-A0A527W118-F1
#
_cell.length_a   1.000
_cell.length_b   1.000
_cell.length_c   1.000
_cell.angle_alpha   90.00
_cell.angle_beta   90.00
_cell.angle_gamma   90.00
#
_symmetry.space_group_name_H-M   'P 1'
#
loop_
_entity.id
_entity.type
_entity.pdbx_description
1 polymer ?
#
loop_
_entity_poly.entity_id
_entity_poly.type
_entity_poly.pdbx_seq_one_letter_code
_entity_poly.pdbx_strand_id
1 'polypeptide(L)'
;VIALKCDLIEKHPEDVKALIKGYYKAVDYIKTNPDKAYEIMAKGIGGYLEKPEDFAAGAQGVRYYDRARNLEFFGTPEKSEASDLVNFAQDIWGKAGKLKMTIDAKTILDTDFIKEQ
;
A
#
# COMPACT_ATOMS: atom_id res chain seq x y z
N VAL A 1 0.18 -1.92 -2.37
CA VAL A 1 0.20 -2.51 -1.01
C VAL A 1 1.63 -2.74 -0.58
N ILE A 2 1.94 -2.61 0.71
CA ILE A 2 3.21 -3.08 1.29
C ILE A 2 2.93 -4.46 1.87
N ALA A 3 3.68 -5.47 1.43
CA ALA A 3 3.56 -6.84 1.90
C ALA A 3 4.92 -7.30 2.41
N LEU A 4 4.94 -7.84 3.63
CA LEU A 4 6.14 -8.32 4.29
C LEU A 4 5.94 -9.80 4.67
N LYS A 5 7.04 -10.55 4.79
CA LYS A 5 6.99 -11.93 5.30
C LYS A 5 6.66 -11.91 6.79
N CYS A 6 5.87 -12.89 7.27
CA CYS A 6 5.55 -13.06 8.69
C CYS A 6 6.80 -13.06 9.57
N ASP A 7 7.83 -13.84 9.18
CA ASP A 7 9.12 -13.87 9.87
C ASP A 7 9.76 -12.50 10.07
N LEU A 8 9.66 -11.59 9.10
CA LEU A 8 10.23 -10.25 9.23
C LEU A 8 9.42 -9.42 10.23
N ILE A 9 8.09 -9.52 10.16
CA ILE A 9 7.19 -8.80 11.07
C ILE A 9 7.41 -9.24 12.52
N GLU A 10 7.51 -10.56 12.75
CA GLU A 10 7.68 -11.14 14.08
C GLU A 10 9.07 -10.88 14.66
N LYS A 11 10.13 -11.04 13.84
CA LYS A 11 11.52 -10.92 14.31
C LYS A 11 12.02 -9.47 14.36
N HIS A 12 11.45 -8.59 13.54
CA HIS A 12 11.91 -7.21 13.37
C HIS A 12 10.75 -6.18 13.39
N PRO A 13 9.88 -6.18 14.41
CA PRO A 13 8.71 -5.29 14.44
C PRO A 13 9.08 -3.80 14.43
N GLU A 14 10.21 -3.43 15.04
CA GLU A 14 10.68 -2.03 15.05
C GLU A 14 11.13 -1.57 13.65
N ASP A 15 11.71 -2.45 12.84
CA ASP A 15 12.06 -2.14 11.45
C ASP A 15 10.80 -1.96 10.59
N VAL A 16 9.74 -2.74 10.86
CA VAL A 16 8.43 -2.56 10.21
C VAL A 16 7.79 -1.22 10.58
N LYS A 17 7.82 -0.84 11.87
CA LYS A 17 7.35 0.48 12.31
C LYS A 17 8.16 1.60 11.65
N ALA A 18 9.48 1.47 11.59
CA ALA A 18 10.36 2.45 10.95
C ALA A 18 10.07 2.57 9.44
N LEU A 19 9.82 1.46 8.75
CA LEU A 19 9.44 1.44 7.34
C LEU A 19 8.14 2.21 7.12
N ILE A 20 7.09 1.94 7.91
CA ILE A 20 5.79 2.61 7.73
C ILE A 20 5.88 4.09 8.07
N LYS A 21 6.65 4.46 9.10
CA LYS A 21 6.94 5.87 9.41
C LYS A 21 7.69 6.56 8.25
N GLY A 22 8.64 5.87 7.64
CA GLY A 22 9.35 6.34 6.45
C GLY A 22 8.42 6.52 5.25
N TYR A 23 7.50 5.59 5.05
CA TYR A 23 6.46 5.68 4.02
C TYR A 23 5.58 6.93 4.21
N TYR A 24 5.07 7.19 5.42
CA TYR A 24 4.26 8.39 5.65
C TYR A 24 5.04 9.69 5.43
N LYS A 25 6.32 9.74 5.84
CA LYS A 25 7.19 10.87 5.51
C LYS A 25 7.33 11.06 4.00
N ALA A 26 7.43 9.99 3.23
CA ALA A 26 7.48 10.06 1.77
C ALA A 26 6.16 10.57 1.16
N VAL A 27 5.01 10.10 1.67
CA VAL A 27 3.69 10.59 1.24
C VAL A 27 3.52 12.09 1.53
N ASP A 28 3.94 12.54 2.72
CA ASP A 28 3.90 13.96 3.08
C ASP A 28 4.88 14.79 2.23
N TYR A 29 6.04 14.22 1.89
CA TYR A 29 6.99 14.84 0.97
C TYR A 29 6.39 15.02 -0.42
N ILE A 30 5.70 14.01 -0.97
CA ILE A 30 4.99 14.13 -2.26
C ILE A 30 3.98 15.27 -2.23
N LYS A 31 3.19 15.41 -1.15
CA LYS A 31 2.19 16.47 -1.02
C LYS A 31 2.81 17.87 -0.99
N THR A 32 3.95 18.01 -0.33
CA THR A 32 4.60 19.31 -0.08
C THR A 32 5.62 19.69 -1.16
N ASN A 33 6.16 18.70 -1.89
CA ASN A 33 7.21 18.85 -2.89
C ASN A 33 6.93 17.99 -4.14
N PRO A 34 5.75 18.12 -4.79
CA PRO A 34 5.30 17.18 -5.83
C PRO A 34 6.28 17.11 -7.00
N ASP A 35 6.78 18.24 -7.51
CA ASP A 35 7.70 18.25 -8.66
C ASP A 35 8.99 17.48 -8.37
N LYS A 36 9.59 17.72 -7.19
CA LYS A 36 10.83 17.05 -6.80
C LYS A 36 10.60 15.56 -6.52
N ALA A 37 9.47 15.24 -5.88
CA ALA A 37 9.12 13.85 -5.62
C ALA A 37 8.88 13.08 -6.93
N TYR A 38 8.21 13.69 -7.91
CA TYR A 38 7.95 13.10 -9.22
C TYR A 38 9.24 12.94 -10.04
N GLU A 39 10.19 13.87 -9.94
CA GLU A 39 11.53 13.70 -10.53
C GLU A 39 12.26 12.46 -9.96
N ILE A 40 12.18 12.25 -8.64
CA ILE A 40 12.79 11.08 -7.99
C ILE A 40 12.08 9.79 -8.39
N MET A 41 10.74 9.78 -8.39
CA MET A 41 9.95 8.59 -8.72
C MET A 41 10.07 8.19 -10.20
N ALA A 42 10.13 9.16 -11.11
CA ALA A 42 10.33 8.92 -12.54
C ALA A 42 11.66 8.17 -12.81
N LYS A 43 12.73 8.54 -12.10
CA LYS A 43 14.03 7.83 -12.17
C LYS A 43 13.96 6.38 -11.65
N GLY A 44 13.10 6.13 -10.66
CA GLY A 44 12.95 4.81 -10.06
C GLY A 44 12.13 3.83 -10.91
N ILE A 45 11.10 4.32 -11.60
CA ILE A 45 10.23 3.49 -12.44
C ILE A 45 10.83 3.24 -13.84
N GLY A 46 11.40 4.26 -14.48
CA GLY A 46 11.92 4.17 -15.84
C GLY A 46 10.86 3.87 -16.92
N GLY A 47 11.31 3.46 -18.11
CA GLY A 47 10.42 3.15 -19.24
C GLY A 47 9.60 4.37 -19.67
N TYR A 48 8.30 4.17 -19.95
CA TYR A 48 7.43 5.24 -20.45
C TYR A 48 7.10 6.34 -19.42
N LEU A 49 7.49 6.18 -18.16
CA LEU A 49 7.31 7.18 -17.09
C LEU A 49 8.65 7.77 -16.62
N GLU A 50 9.72 7.59 -17.40
CA GLU A 50 11.06 8.10 -17.04
C GLU A 50 11.13 9.63 -17.00
N LYS A 51 10.26 10.33 -17.75
CA LYS A 51 10.17 11.78 -17.74
C LYS A 51 9.26 12.25 -16.61
N PRO A 52 9.66 13.28 -15.84
CA PRO A 52 8.84 13.82 -14.76
C PRO A 52 7.45 14.28 -15.22
N GLU A 53 7.30 14.83 -16.43
CA GLU A 53 5.98 15.26 -16.93
C GLU A 53 5.05 14.08 -17.20
N ASP A 54 5.57 13.00 -17.81
CA ASP A 54 4.82 11.78 -18.09
C ASP A 54 4.41 11.09 -16.78
N PHE A 55 5.32 11.08 -15.79
CA PHE A 55 5.00 10.60 -14.44
C PHE A 55 3.89 11.43 -13.80
N ALA A 56 4.00 12.77 -13.82
CA ALA A 56 3.02 13.66 -13.22
C ALA A 56 1.64 13.49 -13.87
N ALA A 57 1.58 13.34 -15.20
CA ALA A 57 0.34 13.06 -15.92
C ALA A 57 -0.27 11.71 -15.50
N GLY A 58 0.54 10.65 -15.41
CA GLY A 58 0.09 9.34 -14.93
C GLY A 58 -0.37 9.35 -13.46
N ALA A 59 0.19 10.26 -12.65
CA ALA A 59 -0.11 10.38 -11.22
C ALA A 59 -1.39 11.18 -10.91
N GLN A 60 -2.01 11.87 -11.87
CA GLN A 60 -3.17 12.74 -11.61
C GLN A 60 -4.37 12.01 -10.97
N GLY A 61 -4.54 10.72 -11.26
CA GLY A 61 -5.58 9.88 -10.64
C GLY A 61 -5.15 9.16 -9.36
N VAL A 62 -3.90 9.32 -8.93
CA VAL A 62 -3.32 8.55 -7.83
C VAL A 62 -3.55 9.28 -6.51
N ARG A 63 -4.25 8.62 -5.59
CA ARG A 63 -4.27 9.00 -4.18
C ARG A 63 -3.20 8.23 -3.43
N TYR A 64 -2.12 8.90 -3.03
CA TYR A 64 -1.14 8.33 -2.11
C TYR A 64 -1.75 8.29 -0.70
N TYR A 65 -1.81 7.11 -0.09
CA TYR A 65 -2.52 6.93 1.18
C TYR A 65 -1.62 7.38 2.33
N ASP A 66 -1.99 8.48 2.99
CA ASP A 66 -1.41 8.86 4.26
C ASP A 66 -1.95 7.99 5.41
N ARG A 67 -1.54 8.30 6.65
CA ARG A 67 -1.98 7.53 7.81
C ARG A 67 -3.49 7.55 8.01
N ALA A 68 -4.13 8.71 7.87
CA ALA A 68 -5.57 8.85 8.07
C ALA A 68 -6.33 7.99 7.05
N ARG A 69 -5.95 8.08 5.77
CA ARG A 69 -6.54 7.25 4.73
C ARG A 69 -6.27 5.76 4.93
N ASN A 70 -5.07 5.37 5.38
CA ASN A 70 -4.79 3.96 5.68
C ASN A 70 -5.62 3.44 6.85
N LEU A 71 -5.83 4.24 7.91
CA LEU A 71 -6.72 3.85 9.01
C LEU A 71 -8.15 3.61 8.53
N GLU A 72 -8.68 4.47 7.66
CA GLU A 72 -10.00 4.28 7.03
C GLU A 72 -10.03 3.01 6.15
N PHE A 73 -9.05 2.86 5.27
CA PHE A 73 -9.01 1.78 4.30
C PHE A 73 -8.88 0.40 4.97
N PHE A 74 -7.97 0.28 5.93
CA PHE A 74 -7.71 -0.97 6.63
C PHE A 74 -8.70 -1.24 7.77
N GLY A 75 -9.30 -0.19 8.36
CA GLY A 75 -10.38 -0.27 9.34
C GLY A 75 -10.13 -1.32 10.44
N THR A 76 -11.08 -2.24 10.60
CA THR A 76 -10.87 -3.47 11.36
C THR A 76 -10.76 -4.67 10.42
N PRO A 77 -10.04 -5.74 10.80
CA PRO A 77 -9.94 -6.96 10.00
C PRO A 77 -11.30 -7.61 9.67
N GLU A 78 -12.32 -7.40 10.52
CA GLU A 78 -13.67 -7.94 10.34
C GLU A 78 -14.48 -7.21 9.26
N LYS A 79 -14.28 -5.89 9.10
CA LYS A 79 -15.06 -5.06 8.18
C LYS A 79 -14.28 -3.80 7.82
N SER A 80 -13.79 -3.76 6.58
CA SER A 80 -13.00 -2.66 6.05
C SER A 80 -12.98 -2.67 4.52
N GLU A 81 -12.64 -1.55 3.90
CA GLU A 81 -12.44 -1.51 2.44
C GLU A 81 -11.36 -2.49 1.98
N ALA A 82 -10.32 -2.70 2.80
CA ALA A 82 -9.27 -3.68 2.55
C ALA A 82 -9.79 -5.13 2.56
N SER A 83 -10.61 -5.51 3.54
CA SER A 83 -11.20 -6.86 3.59
C SER A 83 -12.22 -7.07 2.47
N ASP A 84 -13.01 -6.05 2.12
CA ASP A 84 -13.91 -6.08 0.96
C ASP A 84 -13.13 -6.26 -0.36
N LEU A 85 -11.98 -5.58 -0.51
CA LEU A 85 -11.11 -5.74 -1.67
C LEU A 85 -10.54 -7.17 -1.76
N VAL A 86 -10.12 -7.76 -0.64
CA VAL A 86 -9.65 -9.16 -0.61
C VAL A 86 -10.77 -10.11 -1.03
N ASN A 87 -11.97 -9.93 -0.50
CA ASN A 87 -13.13 -10.74 -0.85
C ASN A 87 -13.51 -10.61 -2.33
N PHE A 88 -13.50 -9.38 -2.86
CA PHE A 88 -13.76 -9.10 -4.26
C PHE A 88 -12.72 -9.76 -5.19
N ALA A 89 -11.43 -9.64 -4.86
CA ALA A 89 -10.37 -10.29 -5.62
C ALA A 89 -10.53 -11.82 -5.56
N GLN A 90 -10.82 -12.37 -4.38
CA GLN A 90 -11.08 -13.79 -4.22
C GLN A 90 -12.24 -14.29 -5.08
N ASP A 91 -13.35 -13.56 -5.14
CA ASP A 91 -14.49 -13.91 -6.00
C ASP A 91 -14.10 -13.92 -7.48
N ILE A 92 -13.41 -12.89 -7.98
CA ILE A 92 -12.96 -12.82 -9.37
C ILE A 92 -12.02 -13.98 -9.71
N TRP A 93 -10.96 -14.15 -8.93
CA TRP A 93 -9.93 -15.16 -9.22
C TRP A 93 -10.44 -16.59 -8.97
N GLY A 94 -11.36 -16.76 -8.02
CA GLY A 94 -12.07 -18.01 -7.77
C GLY A 94 -12.95 -18.39 -8.96
N LYS A 95 -13.78 -17.47 -9.45
CA LYS A 95 -14.61 -17.68 -10.66
C LYS A 95 -13.78 -17.96 -11.91
N ALA A 96 -12.59 -17.36 -12.02
CA ALA A 96 -11.63 -17.62 -13.09
C ALA A 96 -10.86 -18.95 -12.93
N GLY A 97 -11.10 -19.72 -11.86
CA GLY A 97 -10.42 -20.99 -11.58
C GLY A 97 -8.93 -20.84 -11.26
N LYS A 98 -8.48 -19.65 -10.84
CA LYS A 98 -7.07 -19.36 -10.53
C LYS A 98 -6.71 -19.57 -9.06
N LEU A 99 -7.70 -19.65 -8.18
CA LEU A 99 -7.49 -19.95 -6.76
C LEU A 99 -7.63 -21.45 -6.47
N LYS A 100 -6.70 -21.96 -5.65
CA LYS A 100 -6.70 -23.34 -5.16
C LYS A 100 -7.11 -23.45 -3.68
N MET A 101 -7.36 -22.32 -3.05
CA MET A 101 -7.70 -22.22 -1.64
C MET A 101 -8.59 -21.01 -1.39
N THR A 102 -9.34 -21.06 -0.31
CA THR A 102 -10.01 -19.89 0.25
C THR A 102 -9.02 -19.08 1.08
N ILE A 103 -9.03 -17.78 0.89
CA ILE A 103 -8.24 -16.76 1.56
C ILE A 103 -9.17 -16.07 2.56
N ASP A 104 -8.76 -16.06 3.82
CA ASP A 104 -9.35 -15.21 4.85
C ASP A 104 -8.55 -13.91 4.90
N ALA A 105 -9.22 -12.76 4.75
CA ALA A 105 -8.60 -11.44 4.79
C ALA A 105 -7.81 -11.24 6.10
N LYS A 106 -8.25 -11.82 7.22
CA LYS A 106 -7.55 -11.73 8.51
C LYS A 106 -6.16 -12.36 8.51
N THR A 107 -5.89 -13.27 7.58
CA THR A 107 -4.59 -13.96 7.49
C THR A 107 -3.54 -13.17 6.73
N ILE A 108 -3.96 -12.14 5.96
CA ILE A 108 -3.07 -11.35 5.10
C ILE A 108 -3.11 -9.84 5.40
N LEU A 109 -4.07 -9.40 6.21
CA LEU A 109 -4.19 -8.02 6.65
C LEU A 109 -3.76 -7.91 8.12
N ASP A 110 -2.61 -7.27 8.34
CA ASP A 110 -2.15 -6.85 9.66
C ASP A 110 -2.38 -5.33 9.80
N THR A 111 -3.19 -4.94 10.79
CA THR A 111 -3.54 -3.53 11.03
C THR A 111 -2.79 -2.90 12.21
N ASP A 112 -2.02 -3.68 12.94
CA ASP A 112 -1.46 -3.26 14.24
C ASP A 112 -0.41 -2.18 14.02
N PHE A 113 0.43 -2.35 13.00
CA PHE A 113 1.45 -1.38 12.63
C PHE A 113 0.92 -0.05 12.03
N ILE A 114 -0.37 0.03 11.74
CA ILE A 114 -1.03 1.27 11.30
C ILE A 114 -1.62 2.00 12.51
N LYS A 115 -2.19 1.25 13.46
CA LYS A 115 -2.85 1.77 14.66
C LYS A 115 -1.85 2.21 15.73
N GLU A 116 -0.79 1.45 15.97
CA GLU A 116 0.14 1.61 17.10
C GLU A 116 1.37 2.50 16.81
N GLN A 117 1.20 3.62 16.13
CA GLN A 117 2.30 4.57 15.84
C GLN A 117 2.34 5.78 16.74
#